data_AF-A0A2M7ZGC8-F1
#
_entry.id   AF-A0A2M7ZGC8-F1
#
_cell.length_a   1.000
_cell.length_b   1.000
_cell.length_c   1.000
_cell.angle_alpha   90.00
_cell.angle_beta   90.00
_cell.angle_gamma   90.00
#
_symmetry.space_group_name_H-M   'P 1'
#
loop_
_entity.id
_entity.type
_entity.pdbx_description
1 polymer ?
#
loop_
_entity_poly.entity_id
_entity_poly.type
_entity_poly.pdbx_seq_one_letter_code
_entity_poly.pdbx_strand_id
1 'polypeptide(L)'
;MRFLSLKKDSKVFMKIIIFPILLFVLSSCTNQIKENQELRNEVRSLEIEISSLYGTAGYKFGQAMEYFDGKDYEEAEKWLADLQNSFPDWNKEFVEDTIKKIRKAKN
;
A
#
# COMPACT_ATOMS: atom_id res chain seq x y z
N MET A 1 21.88 -22.70 61.71
CA MET A 1 20.97 -21.61 61.29
C MET A 1 21.62 -20.28 61.60
N ARG A 2 22.16 -19.58 60.59
CA ARG A 2 22.56 -18.17 60.71
C ARG A 2 21.71 -17.40 59.72
N PHE A 3 20.67 -16.75 60.25
CA PHE A 3 19.91 -15.73 59.53
C PHE A 3 20.87 -14.59 59.20
N LEU A 4 21.40 -14.59 57.98
CA LEU A 4 22.17 -13.48 57.46
C LEU A 4 21.19 -12.35 57.12
N SER A 5 21.21 -11.37 58.00
CA SER A 5 20.56 -10.07 57.92
C SER A 5 20.70 -9.46 56.51
N LEU A 6 19.60 -9.45 55.77
CA LEU A 6 19.42 -8.67 54.55
C LEU A 6 19.30 -7.19 54.92
N LYS A 7 20.45 -6.56 55.18
CA LYS A 7 20.54 -5.10 55.22
C LYS A 7 21.76 -4.68 54.41
N LYS A 8 21.65 -4.79 53.09
CA LYS A 8 22.64 -4.25 52.16
C LYS A 8 21.94 -3.72 50.91
N ASP A 9 21.70 -2.41 50.96
CA ASP A 9 21.46 -1.48 49.87
C ASP A 9 20.25 -1.73 48.95
N SER A 10 19.06 -1.34 49.44
CA SER A 10 17.80 -1.28 48.68
C SER A 10 17.93 -0.66 47.28
N LYS A 11 18.83 0.31 47.09
CA LYS A 11 19.13 0.92 45.78
C LYS A 11 19.83 -0.03 44.80
N VAL A 12 20.70 -0.91 45.28
CA VAL A 12 21.40 -1.90 44.44
C VAL A 12 20.47 -3.03 44.08
N PHE A 13 19.67 -3.51 45.04
CA PHE A 13 18.68 -4.56 44.81
C PHE A 13 17.56 -4.13 43.83
N MET A 14 17.07 -2.89 43.95
CA MET A 14 16.14 -2.33 42.96
C MET A 14 16.75 -2.26 41.56
N LYS A 15 18.02 -1.82 41.42
CA LYS A 15 18.71 -1.78 40.12
C LYS A 15 18.84 -3.17 39.50
N ILE A 16 19.14 -4.20 40.30
CA ILE A 16 19.27 -5.60 39.85
C ILE A 16 17.94 -6.16 39.33
N ILE A 17 16.80 -5.74 39.88
CA ILE A 17 15.47 -6.20 39.44
C ILE A 17 14.96 -5.36 38.25
N ILE A 18 15.18 -4.04 38.26
CA ILE A 18 14.67 -3.12 37.24
C ILE A 18 15.41 -3.29 35.91
N PHE A 19 16.73 -3.54 35.95
CA PHE A 19 17.55 -3.68 34.75
C PHE A 19 17.13 -4.83 33.80
N PRO A 20 16.87 -6.07 34.27
CA PRO A 20 16.38 -7.16 33.40
C PRO A 20 14.95 -6.93 32.89
N ILE A 21 14.09 -6.27 33.68
CA ILE A 21 12.73 -5.88 33.21
C ILE A 21 12.84 -4.86 32.08
N LEU A 22 13.72 -3.87 32.21
CA LEU A 22 13.97 -2.86 31.19
C LEU A 22 14.52 -3.49 29.90
N LEU A 23 15.47 -4.42 30.01
CA LEU A 23 16.01 -5.17 28.87
C LEU A 23 14.93 -6.01 28.17
N PHE A 24 14.04 -6.64 28.93
CA PHE A 24 12.93 -7.40 28.37
C PHE A 24 11.95 -6.51 27.60
N VAL A 25 11.57 -5.35 28.15
CA VAL A 25 10.70 -4.37 27.49
C VAL A 25 11.35 -3.80 26.23
N LEU A 26 12.65 -3.48 26.26
CA LEU A 26 13.40 -3.01 25.08
C LEU A 26 13.45 -4.09 23.99
N SER A 27 13.68 -5.35 24.35
CA SER A 27 13.67 -6.48 23.42
C SER A 27 12.32 -6.66 22.72
N SER A 28 11.21 -6.66 23.48
CA SER A 28 9.86 -6.70 22.91
C SER A 28 9.56 -5.49 22.03
N CYS A 29 10.02 -4.30 22.42
CA CYS A 29 9.86 -3.08 21.61
C CYS A 29 10.63 -3.18 20.28
N THR A 30 11.85 -3.73 20.28
CA THR A 30 12.62 -3.94 19.05
C THR A 30 12.00 -4.95 18.09
N ASN A 31 11.37 -6.01 18.60
CA ASN A 31 10.67 -6.97 17.76
C ASN A 31 9.42 -6.36 17.12
N GLN A 32 8.62 -5.61 17.88
CA GLN A 32 7.46 -4.88 17.34
C GLN A 32 7.86 -3.83 16.29
N ILE A 33 9.01 -3.18 16.45
CA ILE A 33 9.51 -2.23 15.44
C ILE A 33 9.86 -2.94 14.13
N LYS A 34 10.46 -4.14 14.19
CA LYS A 34 10.78 -4.94 13.00
C LYS A 34 9.53 -5.43 12.28
N GLU A 35 8.56 -5.98 12.99
CA GLU A 35 7.28 -6.40 12.42
C GLU A 35 6.56 -5.21 11.75
N ASN A 36 6.56 -4.02 12.39
CA ASN A 36 6.00 -2.81 11.79
C ASN A 36 6.80 -2.25 10.60
N GLN A 37 8.07 -2.63 10.45
CA GLN A 37 8.87 -2.29 9.27
C GLN A 37 8.60 -3.26 8.12
N GLU A 38 8.47 -4.56 8.42
CA GLU A 38 8.12 -5.60 7.45
C GLU A 38 6.74 -5.33 6.83
N LEU A 39 5.72 -5.09 7.66
CA LEU A 39 4.38 -4.72 7.19
C LEU A 39 4.38 -3.47 6.31
N ARG A 40 5.19 -2.45 6.63
CA ARG A 40 5.33 -1.26 5.79
C ARG A 40 5.96 -1.56 4.43
N ASN A 41 6.91 -2.49 4.39
CA ASN A 41 7.53 -2.89 3.13
C ASN A 41 6.56 -3.69 2.27
N GLU A 42 5.74 -4.56 2.88
CA GLU A 42 4.68 -5.30 2.19
C GLU A 42 3.62 -4.36 1.60
N VAL A 43 3.14 -3.39 2.39
CA VAL A 43 2.20 -2.36 1.90
C VAL A 43 2.82 -1.61 0.71
N ARG A 44 4.08 -1.19 0.80
CA ARG A 44 4.77 -0.51 -0.29
C ARG A 44 4.90 -1.38 -1.54
N SER A 45 5.20 -2.67 -1.40
CA SER A 45 5.28 -3.57 -2.56
C SER A 45 3.93 -3.75 -3.24
N LEU A 46 2.85 -3.87 -2.45
CA LEU A 46 1.49 -3.97 -2.98
C LEU A 46 1.05 -2.68 -3.66
N GLU A 47 1.38 -1.52 -3.10
CA GLU A 47 1.13 -0.21 -3.74
C GLU A 47 1.83 -0.08 -5.08
N ILE A 48 3.07 -0.59 -5.20
CA ILE A 48 3.82 -0.62 -6.47
C ILE A 48 3.17 -1.57 -7.47
N GLU A 49 2.79 -2.77 -7.05
CA GLU A 49 2.16 -3.77 -7.91
C GLU A 49 0.80 -3.29 -8.43
N ILE A 50 -0.03 -2.72 -7.55
CA ILE A 50 -1.27 -2.02 -7.90
C ILE A 50 -0.95 -0.88 -8.88
N SER A 51 -0.03 0.02 -8.55
CA SER A 51 0.31 1.13 -9.45
C SER A 51 0.80 0.64 -10.82
N SER A 52 1.50 -0.49 -10.87
CA SER A 52 1.92 -1.11 -12.13
C SER A 52 0.74 -1.65 -12.93
N LEU A 53 -0.20 -2.33 -12.28
CA LEU A 53 -1.40 -2.91 -12.90
C LEU A 53 -2.36 -1.81 -13.38
N TYR A 54 -2.79 -0.94 -12.45
CA TYR A 54 -3.71 0.17 -12.70
C TYR A 54 -3.10 1.26 -13.58
N GLY A 55 -1.77 1.39 -13.55
CA GLY A 55 -1.02 2.30 -14.40
C GLY A 55 -0.80 1.78 -15.81
N THR A 56 -1.08 0.52 -16.14
CA THR A 56 -0.90 0.07 -17.53
C THR A 56 -1.94 0.66 -18.48
N ALA A 57 -1.51 0.93 -19.71
CA ALA A 57 -2.42 1.31 -20.79
C ALA A 57 -3.53 0.28 -21.03
N GLY A 58 -3.21 -1.02 -20.92
CA GLY A 58 -4.17 -2.11 -21.08
C GLY A 58 -5.27 -2.11 -20.02
N TYR A 59 -4.94 -1.83 -18.75
CA TYR A 59 -5.94 -1.72 -17.68
C TYR A 59 -6.91 -0.56 -17.91
N LYS A 60 -6.38 0.64 -18.19
CA LYS A 60 -7.21 1.83 -18.47
C LYS A 60 -8.14 1.62 -19.65
N PHE A 61 -7.65 0.94 -20.70
CA PHE A 61 -8.47 0.56 -21.84
C PHE A 61 -9.56 -0.47 -21.45
N GLY A 62 -9.22 -1.48 -20.64
CA GLY A 62 -10.18 -2.45 -20.14
C GLY A 62 -11.31 -1.81 -19.32
N GLN A 63 -10.98 -0.88 -18.42
CA GLN A 63 -11.97 -0.11 -17.65
C GLN A 63 -12.89 0.69 -18.57
N ALA A 64 -12.35 1.38 -19.58
CA ALA A 64 -13.17 2.08 -20.54
C ALA A 64 -14.19 1.17 -21.25
N MET A 65 -13.80 -0.07 -21.59
CA MET A 65 -14.69 -1.01 -22.25
C MET A 65 -15.75 -1.57 -21.31
N GLU A 66 -15.43 -1.80 -20.05
CA GLU A 66 -16.40 -2.19 -19.02
C GLU A 66 -17.53 -1.16 -18.88
N TYR A 67 -17.19 0.13 -18.81
CA TYR A 67 -18.18 1.21 -18.78
C TYR A 67 -18.94 1.35 -20.11
N PHE A 68 -18.27 1.15 -21.24
CA PHE A 68 -18.92 1.18 -22.55
C PHE A 68 -19.99 0.08 -22.69
N ASP A 69 -19.67 -1.15 -22.28
CA ASP A 69 -20.59 -2.28 -22.26
C ASP A 69 -21.74 -2.05 -21.27
N GLY A 70 -21.44 -1.41 -20.14
CA GLY A 70 -22.42 -0.91 -19.17
C GLY A 70 -23.28 0.27 -19.66
N LYS A 71 -23.04 0.77 -20.88
CA LYS A 71 -23.68 1.96 -21.48
C LYS A 71 -23.44 3.27 -20.72
N ASP A 72 -22.46 3.29 -19.83
CA ASP A 72 -21.98 4.52 -19.21
C ASP A 72 -20.93 5.15 -20.12
N TYR A 73 -21.43 5.81 -21.16
CA TYR A 73 -20.58 6.41 -22.20
C TYR A 73 -19.77 7.60 -21.68
N GLU A 74 -20.21 8.26 -20.61
CA GLU A 74 -19.49 9.38 -20.04
C GLU A 74 -18.25 8.90 -19.27
N GLU A 75 -18.40 7.87 -18.46
CA GLU A 75 -17.28 7.31 -17.72
C GLU A 75 -16.30 6.57 -18.64
N ALA A 76 -16.82 5.85 -19.64
CA ALA A 76 -16.00 5.23 -20.69
C ALA A 76 -15.11 6.27 -21.43
N GLU A 77 -15.66 7.44 -21.76
CA GLU A 77 -14.89 8.50 -22.41
C GLU A 77 -13.81 9.09 -21.50
N LYS A 78 -14.08 9.26 -20.20
CA LYS A 78 -13.08 9.74 -19.23
C LYS A 78 -11.88 8.78 -19.14
N TRP A 79 -12.14 7.48 -19.05
CA TRP A 79 -11.07 6.48 -19.00
C TRP A 79 -10.20 6.47 -20.25
N LEU A 80 -10.80 6.63 -21.44
CA LEU A 80 -10.02 6.74 -22.68
C LEU A 80 -9.25 8.06 -22.80
N ALA A 81 -9.80 9.17 -22.30
CA ALA A 81 -9.09 10.45 -22.26
C ALA A 81 -7.87 10.38 -21.33
N ASP A 82 -8.02 9.76 -20.16
CA ASP A 82 -6.91 9.53 -19.22
C ASP A 82 -5.86 8.57 -19.81
N LEU A 83 -6.29 7.52 -20.52
CA LEU A 83 -5.42 6.64 -21.30
C LEU A 83 -4.60 7.43 -22.35
N GLN A 84 -5.23 8.31 -23.13
CA GLN A 84 -4.53 9.14 -24.12
C GLN A 84 -3.54 10.12 -23.48
N ASN A 85 -3.87 10.68 -22.30
CA ASN A 85 -2.97 11.58 -21.59
C ASN A 85 -1.76 10.86 -21.00
N SER A 86 -1.98 9.67 -20.43
CA SER A 86 -0.94 8.87 -19.79
C SER A 86 -0.08 8.10 -20.80
N PHE A 87 -0.67 7.68 -21.93
CA PHE A 87 -0.07 6.82 -22.95
C PHE A 87 -0.44 7.27 -24.37
N PRO A 88 0.02 8.46 -24.81
CA PRO A 88 -0.44 9.10 -26.05
C PRO A 88 -0.19 8.29 -27.34
N ASP A 89 0.85 7.45 -27.34
CA ASP A 89 1.21 6.63 -28.50
C ASP A 89 0.65 5.21 -28.44
N TRP A 90 0.02 4.80 -27.34
CA TRP A 90 -0.49 3.44 -27.19
C TRP A 90 -1.76 3.24 -28.02
N ASN A 91 -1.66 2.44 -29.09
CA ASN A 91 -2.76 2.11 -30.00
C ASN A 91 -3.61 3.34 -30.41
N LYS A 92 -2.95 4.47 -30.63
CA LYS A 92 -3.59 5.80 -30.75
C LYS A 92 -4.79 5.83 -31.68
N GLU A 93 -4.64 5.33 -32.91
CA GLU A 93 -5.71 5.33 -33.92
C GLU A 93 -6.94 4.52 -33.45
N PHE A 94 -6.70 3.38 -32.80
CA PHE A 94 -7.75 2.53 -32.27
C PHE A 94 -8.48 3.16 -31.07
N VAL A 95 -7.74 3.82 -30.19
CA VAL A 95 -8.32 4.57 -29.06
C VAL A 95 -9.19 5.73 -29.58
N GLU A 96 -8.69 6.49 -30.55
CA GLU A 96 -9.44 7.59 -31.18
C GLU A 96 -10.72 7.11 -31.89
N ASP A 97 -10.66 5.99 -32.61
CA ASP A 97 -11.84 5.38 -33.23
C ASP A 97 -12.87 4.93 -32.19
N THR A 98 -12.40 4.35 -31.08
CA THR A 98 -13.25 3.93 -29.97
C THR A 98 -13.95 5.13 -29.31
N ILE A 99 -13.25 6.24 -29.08
CA ILE A 99 -13.86 7.48 -28.57
C ILE A 99 -14.95 7.99 -29.53
N LYS A 100 -14.71 7.95 -30.84
CA LYS A 100 -15.74 8.35 -31.83
C LYS A 100 -16.97 7.45 -31.76
N LYS A 101 -16.79 6.14 -31.60
CA LYS A 101 -17.90 5.18 -31.43
C LYS A 101 -18.71 5.48 -30.16
N ILE A 102 -18.04 5.74 -29.04
CA ILE A 102 -18.68 6.13 -27.77
C ILE A 102 -19.50 7.40 -27.95
N ARG A 103 -18.92 8.45 -28.52
CA ARG A 103 -19.62 9.72 -28.78
C ARG A 103 -20.82 9.55 -29.70
N LYS A 104 -20.72 8.66 -30.68
CA LYS A 104 -21.85 8.32 -31.56
C LYS A 104 -22.95 7.56 -30.83
N ALA A 105 -22.61 6.67 -29.91
CA ALA A 105 -23.57 5.90 -29.11
C ALA A 105 -24.26 6.74 -28.02
N LYS A 106 -23.60 7.81 -27.56
CA LYS A 106 -24.13 8.78 -26.59
C LYS A 106 -25.21 9.71 -27.17
N ASN A 107 -25.16 10.00 -28.48
CA ASN A 107 -26.11 10.85 -29.21
C ASN A 107 -27.27 10.03 -29.77
#